data_AF-A0A7W3SYQ7-F1
#
_entry.id   AF-A0A7W3SYQ7-F1
#
_cell.length_a   1.000
_cell.length_b   1.000
_cell.length_c   1.000
_cell.angle_alpha   90.00
_cell.angle_beta   90.00
_cell.angle_gamma   90.00
#
_symmetry.space_group_name_H-M   'P 1'
#
loop_
_entity.id
_entity.type
_entity.pdbx_description
1 polymer ?
#
loop_
_entity_poly.entity_id
_entity_poly.type
_entity_poly.pdbx_seq_one_letter_code
_entity_poly.pdbx_strand_id
1 'polypeptide(L)'
;MGFKEEHSKWLAEHLSRRNGERKGRLERGHAHGEKMFMEKIWWPMFGNFDGLYPEYEVTDWRGRPYFIDFVWKSGQVSFAFEVKGYGPHVQNTDRTRYRQELNRETFLQIAGYRVVAIPYDDLEQCPELTSSLLGAL
;
A
#
# COMPACT_ATOMS: atom_id res chain seq x y z
N MET A 1 -2.26 23.88 1.22
CA MET A 1 -0.99 23.22 0.89
C MET A 1 -1.26 22.18 -0.19
N GLY A 2 -0.30 21.92 -1.10
CA GLY A 2 -0.50 21.01 -2.23
C GLY A 2 0.07 19.61 -1.95
N PHE A 3 -0.35 18.61 -2.75
CA PHE A 3 0.07 17.20 -2.63
C PHE A 3 1.56 17.03 -2.32
N LYS A 4 2.45 17.61 -3.14
CA LYS A 4 3.91 17.41 -3.01
C LYS A 4 4.45 17.81 -1.63
N GLU A 5 3.92 18.88 -1.06
CA GLU A 5 4.36 19.40 0.23
C GLU A 5 3.91 18.49 1.36
N GLU A 6 2.61 18.15 1.40
CA GLU A 6 2.04 17.29 2.43
C GLU A 6 2.58 15.86 2.34
N HIS A 7 2.78 15.35 1.12
CA HIS A 7 3.37 14.05 0.87
C HIS A 7 4.81 13.97 1.39
N SER A 8 5.60 15.03 1.16
CA SER A 8 6.99 15.11 1.66
C SER A 8 7.03 15.17 3.19
N LYS A 9 6.14 15.97 3.81
CA LYS A 9 6.02 16.05 5.28
C LYS A 9 5.63 14.70 5.87
N TRP A 10 4.62 14.06 5.30
CA TRP A 10 4.13 12.75 5.73
C TRP A 10 5.21 11.67 5.64
N LEU A 11 5.97 11.60 4.54
CA LEU A 11 7.10 10.69 4.43
C LEU A 11 8.20 10.97 5.47
N ALA A 12 8.56 12.24 5.65
CA ALA A 12 9.58 12.64 6.62
C ALA A 12 9.17 12.26 8.05
N GLU A 13 7.89 12.44 8.40
CA GLU A 13 7.34 12.04 9.69
C GLU A 13 7.47 10.53 9.90
N HIS A 14 7.07 9.70 8.94
CA HIS A 14 7.21 8.24 9.03
C HIS A 14 8.66 7.79 9.08
N LEU A 15 9.55 8.40 8.29
CA LEU A 15 10.99 8.10 8.30
C LEU A 15 11.64 8.43 9.64
N SER A 16 11.25 9.54 10.28
CA SER A 16 11.81 9.99 11.56
C SER A 16 11.49 9.06 12.73
N ARG A 17 10.39 8.31 12.63
CA ARG A 17 9.86 7.43 13.70
C ARG A 17 10.21 5.96 13.53
N ARG A 18 10.83 5.58 12.41
CA ARG A 18 11.17 4.18 12.07
C ARG A 18 12.66 3.94 12.22
N ASN A 19 13.02 2.70 12.53
CA ASN A 19 14.41 2.22 12.58
C ASN A 19 14.51 0.86 11.88
N GLY A 20 15.75 0.43 11.58
CA GLY A 20 16.02 -0.88 10.98
C GLY A 20 15.36 -1.07 9.61
N GLU A 21 14.90 -2.29 9.34
CA GLU A 21 14.38 -2.65 8.02
C GLU A 21 13.12 -1.86 7.62
N ARG A 22 12.26 -1.47 8.56
CA ARG A 22 11.07 -0.64 8.24
C ARG A 22 11.42 0.73 7.69
N LYS A 23 12.51 1.32 8.20
CA LYS A 23 13.03 2.59 7.70
C LYS A 23 13.68 2.37 6.34
N GLY A 24 14.58 1.38 6.24
CA GLY A 24 15.26 1.06 5.00
C GLY A 24 14.28 0.71 3.87
N ARG A 25 13.18 0.03 4.19
CA ARG A 25 12.11 -0.28 3.24
C ARG A 25 11.44 1.00 2.76
N LEU A 26 11.02 1.91 3.64
CA LEU A 26 10.42 3.18 3.24
C LEU A 26 11.38 4.07 2.42
N GLU A 27 12.67 4.05 2.74
CA GLU A 27 13.70 4.77 1.97
C GLU A 27 13.88 4.22 0.54
N ARG A 28 13.73 2.90 0.36
CA ARG A 28 13.86 2.23 -0.95
C ARG A 28 12.55 2.10 -1.73
N GLY A 29 11.46 1.96 -0.98
CA GLY A 29 10.24 1.25 -1.37
C GLY A 29 9.12 2.14 -1.83
N HIS A 30 9.26 3.47 -1.66
CA HIS A 30 8.29 4.41 -2.21
C HIS A 30 8.42 4.57 -3.74
N ALA A 31 8.04 3.50 -4.42
CA ALA A 31 8.19 3.29 -5.85
C ALA A 31 7.17 4.12 -6.63
N HIS A 32 7.34 4.14 -7.95
CA HIS A 32 6.51 4.94 -8.85
C HIS A 32 5.00 4.65 -8.70
N GLY A 33 4.61 3.38 -8.56
CA GLY A 33 3.20 2.99 -8.39
C GLY A 33 2.57 3.49 -7.10
N GLU A 34 3.28 3.38 -5.97
CA GLU A 34 2.83 3.88 -4.68
C GLU A 34 2.62 5.40 -4.68
N LYS A 35 3.59 6.13 -5.24
CA LYS A 35 3.46 7.59 -5.40
C LYS A 35 2.31 7.95 -6.32
N MET A 36 2.11 7.19 -7.41
CA MET A 36 1.01 7.42 -8.35
C MET A 36 -0.35 7.20 -7.68
N PHE A 37 -0.50 6.15 -6.87
CA PHE A 37 -1.69 5.93 -6.06
C PHE A 37 -1.95 7.11 -5.12
N MET A 38 -0.92 7.59 -4.42
CA MET A 38 -1.03 8.75 -3.52
C MET A 38 -1.45 10.03 -4.26
N GLU A 39 -0.85 10.30 -5.42
CA GLU A 39 -1.06 11.54 -6.18
C GLU A 39 -2.39 11.56 -6.93
N LYS A 40 -2.74 10.45 -7.60
CA LYS A 40 -3.89 10.38 -8.51
C LYS A 40 -5.17 9.90 -7.84
N ILE A 41 -5.08 9.12 -6.75
CA ILE A 41 -6.25 8.50 -6.13
C ILE A 41 -6.45 9.04 -4.72
N TRP A 42 -5.50 8.79 -3.81
CA TRP A 42 -5.68 9.09 -2.40
C TRP A 42 -5.87 10.59 -2.12
N TRP A 43 -4.96 11.41 -2.63
CA TRP A 43 -4.98 12.85 -2.37
C TRP A 43 -6.24 13.54 -2.93
N PRO A 44 -6.69 13.28 -4.17
CA PRO A 44 -7.96 13.82 -4.67
C PRO A 44 -9.19 13.38 -3.88
N MET A 45 -9.18 12.17 -3.31
CA MET A 45 -10.33 11.63 -2.55
C MET A 45 -10.40 12.17 -1.12
N PHE A 46 -9.29 12.17 -0.40
CA PHE A 46 -9.28 12.44 1.05
C PHE A 46 -8.68 13.80 1.42
N GLY A 47 -7.79 14.36 0.58
CA GLY A 47 -7.15 15.66 0.81
C GLY A 47 -6.16 15.71 1.99
N ASN A 48 -5.85 14.58 2.62
CA ASN A 48 -4.91 14.43 3.73
C ASN A 48 -4.36 12.99 3.77
N PHE A 49 -3.43 12.69 4.68
CA PHE A 49 -2.85 11.35 4.88
C PHE A 49 -3.13 10.79 6.29
N ASP A 50 -4.20 11.25 6.93
CA ASP A 50 -4.50 10.91 8.32
C ASP A 50 -4.83 9.42 8.46
N GLY A 51 -4.20 8.77 9.44
CA GLY A 51 -4.35 7.34 9.68
C GLY A 51 -3.77 6.45 8.58
N LEU A 52 -3.06 7.01 7.58
CA LEU A 52 -2.40 6.28 6.52
C LEU A 52 -0.93 6.01 6.85
N TYR A 53 -0.53 4.75 6.73
CA TYR A 53 0.81 4.28 7.04
C TYR A 53 1.43 3.61 5.80
N PRO A 54 2.51 4.15 5.21
CA PRO A 54 3.19 3.55 4.08
C PRO A 54 4.06 2.37 4.53
N GLU A 55 4.32 1.40 3.67
CA GLU A 55 5.28 0.31 3.90
C GLU A 55 5.10 -0.28 5.30
N TYR A 56 3.85 -0.67 5.61
CA TYR A 56 3.43 -1.07 6.94
C TYR A 56 3.87 -2.51 7.21
N GLU A 57 4.73 -2.68 8.21
CA GLU A 57 5.20 -3.98 8.64
C GLU A 57 4.12 -4.74 9.42
N VAL A 58 3.87 -5.98 9.00
CA VAL A 58 3.07 -7.00 9.70
C VAL A 58 3.92 -8.26 9.84
N THR A 59 3.85 -8.92 10.98
CA THR A 59 4.53 -10.21 11.18
C THR A 59 3.63 -11.35 10.73
N ASP A 60 4.11 -12.19 9.82
CA ASP A 60 3.40 -13.37 9.32
C ASP A 60 3.27 -14.48 10.38
N TRP A 61 2.46 -15.50 10.09
CA TRP A 61 2.24 -16.67 10.95
C TRP A 61 3.50 -17.52 11.19
N ARG A 62 4.62 -17.22 10.53
CA ARG A 62 5.93 -17.86 10.67
C ARG A 62 6.95 -16.94 11.32
N GLY A 63 6.54 -15.77 11.81
CA GLY A 63 7.43 -14.78 12.42
C GLY A 63 8.24 -13.95 11.43
N ARG A 64 7.92 -13.97 10.14
CA ARG A 64 8.64 -13.21 9.11
C ARG A 64 7.92 -11.89 8.81
N PRO A 65 8.66 -10.80 8.55
CA PRO A 65 8.04 -9.53 8.22
C PRO A 65 7.44 -9.53 6.82
N TYR A 66 6.25 -8.95 6.70
CA TYR A 66 5.60 -8.54 5.46
C TYR A 66 5.37 -7.05 5.49
N PHE A 67 5.62 -6.39 4.36
CA PHE A 67 5.35 -4.97 4.19
C PHE A 67 4.16 -4.82 3.27
N ILE A 68 3.17 -4.04 3.71
CA ILE A 68 1.99 -3.66 2.95
C ILE A 68 2.22 -2.25 2.43
N ASP A 69 1.95 -1.99 1.15
CA ASP A 69 2.24 -0.71 0.53
C ASP A 69 1.58 0.44 1.32
N PHE A 70 0.30 0.29 1.66
CA PHE A 70 -0.37 1.21 2.60
C PHE A 70 -1.36 0.50 3.51
N VAL A 71 -1.34 0.87 4.79
CA VAL A 71 -2.41 0.56 5.74
C VAL A 71 -3.14 1.84 6.11
N TRP A 72 -4.45 1.87 5.92
CA TRP A 72 -5.31 2.93 6.43
C TRP A 72 -6.16 2.43 7.59
N LYS A 73 -6.04 3.08 8.74
CA LYS A 73 -6.82 2.75 9.93
C LYS A 73 -7.98 3.73 10.07
N SER A 74 -9.17 3.30 9.63
CA SER A 74 -10.41 4.09 9.71
C SER A 74 -11.34 3.49 10.76
N GLY A 75 -11.29 4.07 11.96
CA GLY A 75 -12.06 3.57 13.11
C GLY A 75 -11.72 2.12 13.44
N GLN A 76 -12.69 1.23 13.32
CA GLN A 76 -12.55 -0.21 13.60
C GLN A 76 -12.04 -1.03 12.40
N VAL A 77 -11.95 -0.43 11.21
CA VAL A 77 -11.53 -1.12 9.99
C VAL A 77 -10.10 -0.73 9.63
N SER A 78 -9.26 -1.73 9.35
CA SER A 78 -7.93 -1.52 8.78
C SER A 78 -7.95 -1.97 7.31
N PHE A 79 -7.73 -1.05 6.38
CA PHE A 79 -7.59 -1.37 4.97
C PHE A 79 -6.11 -1.60 4.65
N ALA A 80 -5.82 -2.64 3.87
CA ALA A 80 -4.49 -2.93 3.35
C ALA A 80 -4.52 -2.75 1.83
N PHE A 81 -4.01 -1.61 1.35
CA PHE A 81 -3.93 -1.31 -0.07
C PHE A 81 -2.61 -1.84 -0.65
N GLU A 82 -2.71 -2.51 -1.78
CA GLU A 82 -1.61 -3.22 -2.44
C GLU A 82 -1.59 -2.88 -3.92
N VAL A 83 -0.59 -2.13 -4.39
CA VAL A 83 -0.39 -1.82 -5.80
C VAL A 83 0.31 -2.98 -6.48
N LYS A 84 -0.42 -3.70 -7.34
CA LYS A 84 0.03 -4.92 -8.02
C LYS A 84 0.40 -4.62 -9.47
N GLY A 85 1.68 -4.74 -9.82
CA GLY A 85 2.15 -4.71 -11.21
C GLY A 85 2.02 -6.07 -11.92
N TYR A 86 1.57 -6.07 -13.18
CA TYR A 86 1.43 -7.30 -13.98
C TYR A 86 2.76 -8.07 -14.13
N GLY A 87 3.85 -7.36 -14.41
CA GLY A 87 5.18 -7.96 -14.57
C GLY A 87 5.63 -8.76 -13.34
N PRO A 88 5.80 -8.14 -12.16
CA PRO A 88 6.26 -8.82 -10.95
C PRO A 88 5.29 -9.88 -10.39
N HIS A 89 3.98 -9.62 -10.47
CA HIS A 89 2.99 -10.47 -9.79
C HIS A 89 2.39 -11.57 -10.67
N VAL A 90 2.41 -11.40 -11.99
CA VAL A 90 1.80 -12.34 -12.94
C VAL A 90 2.83 -12.87 -13.94
N GLN A 91 3.45 -12.01 -14.74
CA GLN A 91 4.31 -12.45 -15.85
C GLN A 91 5.59 -13.17 -15.40
N ASN A 92 6.23 -12.65 -14.35
CA ASN A 92 7.51 -13.15 -13.82
C ASN A 92 7.31 -13.96 -12.53
N THR A 93 6.10 -14.46 -12.30
CA THR A 93 5.78 -15.27 -11.12
C THR A 93 6.18 -16.73 -11.32
N ASP A 94 6.36 -17.44 -10.22
CA ASP A 94 6.53 -18.89 -10.19
C ASP A 94 5.52 -19.52 -9.21
N ARG A 95 5.44 -20.85 -9.16
CA ARG A 95 4.50 -21.56 -8.27
C ARG A 95 4.69 -21.20 -6.79
N THR A 96 5.93 -20.90 -6.38
CA THR A 96 6.25 -20.56 -4.99
C THR A 96 5.78 -19.15 -4.67
N ARG A 97 6.09 -18.17 -5.52
CA ARG A 97 5.65 -16.77 -5.38
C ARG A 97 4.13 -16.65 -5.43
N TYR A 98 3.50 -17.32 -6.39
CA TYR A 98 2.04 -17.37 -6.48
C TYR A 98 1.39 -17.86 -5.18
N ARG A 99 1.87 -18.98 -4.62
CA ARG A 99 1.39 -19.47 -3.31
C ARG A 99 1.68 -18.51 -2.18
N GLN A 100 2.82 -17.82 -2.19
CA GLN A 100 3.19 -16.86 -1.14
C GLN A 100 2.28 -15.65 -1.17
N GLU A 101 1.95 -15.11 -2.34
CA GLU A 101 0.99 -14.00 -2.49
C GLU A 101 -0.40 -14.40 -1.97
N LEU A 102 -0.92 -15.57 -2.38
CA LEU A 102 -2.22 -16.06 -1.88
C LEU A 102 -2.25 -16.25 -0.36
N ASN A 103 -1.19 -16.85 0.20
CA ASN A 103 -1.11 -17.06 1.65
C ASN A 103 -1.01 -15.73 2.39
N ARG A 104 -0.31 -14.73 1.81
CA ARG A 104 -0.19 -13.39 2.37
C ARG A 104 -1.55 -12.68 2.39
N GLU A 105 -2.27 -12.67 1.29
CA GLU A 105 -3.62 -12.09 1.23
C GLU A 105 -4.58 -12.78 2.21
N THR A 106 -4.55 -14.11 2.26
CA THR A 106 -5.36 -14.90 3.19
C THR A 106 -5.04 -14.53 4.65
N PHE A 107 -3.75 -14.43 4.99
CA PHE A 107 -3.33 -14.06 6.33
C PHE A 107 -3.78 -12.65 6.70
N LEU A 108 -3.61 -11.67 5.81
CA LEU A 108 -4.04 -10.29 6.07
C LEU A 108 -5.55 -10.22 6.31
N GLN A 109 -6.35 -10.92 5.52
CA GLN A 109 -7.79 -10.98 5.74
C GLN A 109 -8.16 -11.59 7.10
N ILE A 110 -7.55 -12.73 7.46
CA ILE A 110 -7.80 -13.37 8.77
C ILE A 110 -7.30 -12.50 9.93
N ALA A 111 -6.23 -11.73 9.73
CA ALA A 111 -5.71 -10.77 10.70
C ALA A 111 -6.58 -9.50 10.85
N GLY A 112 -7.71 -9.41 10.14
CA GLY A 112 -8.68 -8.32 10.26
C GLY A 112 -8.44 -7.15 9.30
N TYR A 113 -7.55 -7.31 8.31
CA TYR A 113 -7.38 -6.32 7.27
C TYR A 113 -8.38 -6.53 6.13
N ARG A 114 -9.01 -5.46 5.66
CA ARG A 114 -9.69 -5.45 4.37
C ARG A 114 -8.66 -5.20 3.28
N VAL A 115 -8.24 -6.28 2.61
CA VAL A 115 -7.26 -6.21 1.52
C VAL A 115 -7.90 -5.61 0.27
N VAL A 116 -7.23 -4.64 -0.33
CA VAL A 116 -7.63 -3.95 -1.55
C VAL A 116 -6.46 -4.01 -2.53
N ALA A 117 -6.54 -4.92 -3.50
CA ALA A 117 -5.57 -5.02 -4.58
C ALA A 117 -5.88 -3.97 -5.67
N ILE A 118 -4.88 -3.19 -6.02
CA ILE A 118 -4.96 -2.08 -6.98
C ILE A 118 -4.04 -2.41 -8.15
N PRO A 119 -4.56 -2.63 -9.36
CA PRO A 119 -3.72 -2.83 -10.54
C PRO A 119 -2.90 -1.58 -10.82
N TYR A 120 -1.57 -1.72 -10.93
CA TYR A 120 -0.69 -0.62 -11.31
C TYR A 120 -1.12 0.00 -12.65
N ASP A 121 -1.48 -0.86 -13.61
CA ASP A 121 -1.85 -0.42 -14.96
C ASP A 121 -3.10 0.47 -14.95
N ASP A 122 -4.04 0.23 -14.02
CA ASP A 122 -5.22 1.09 -13.84
C ASP A 122 -4.85 2.46 -13.28
N LEU A 123 -3.87 2.56 -12.37
CA LEU A 123 -3.37 3.85 -11.90
C LEU A 123 -2.73 4.67 -13.04
N GLU A 124 -2.07 3.99 -13.96
CA GLU A 124 -1.39 4.60 -15.09
C GLU A 124 -2.38 5.05 -16.17
N GLN A 125 -3.32 4.17 -16.54
CA GLN A 125 -4.17 4.33 -17.73
C GLN A 125 -5.59 4.82 -17.42
N CYS A 126 -6.20 4.42 -16.30
CA CYS A 126 -7.58 4.75 -15.94
C CYS A 126 -7.78 4.93 -14.43
N PRO A 127 -7.10 5.92 -13.80
CA PRO A 127 -7.17 6.11 -12.35
C PRO A 127 -8.58 6.39 -11.82
N GLU A 128 -9.47 6.92 -12.66
CA GLU A 128 -10.86 7.25 -12.38
C GLU A 128 -11.69 6.00 -12.06
N LEU A 129 -11.36 4.85 -12.66
CA LEU A 129 -11.97 3.57 -12.30
C LEU A 129 -11.59 3.19 -10.87
N THR A 130 -10.30 3.29 -10.53
CA THR A 130 -9.82 3.02 -9.16
C THR A 130 -10.49 3.96 -8.17
N SER A 131 -10.55 5.26 -8.45
CA SER A 131 -11.25 6.25 -7.61
C SER A 131 -12.74 5.91 -7.43
N SER A 132 -13.41 5.48 -8.49
CA SER A 132 -14.84 5.10 -8.44
C SER A 132 -15.07 3.86 -7.57
N LEU A 133 -14.20 2.84 -7.67
CA LEU A 133 -14.27 1.63 -6.86
C LEU A 133 -13.99 1.91 -5.38
N LEU A 134 -13.08 2.84 -5.09
CA LEU A 134 -12.74 3.26 -3.72
C LEU A 134 -13.72 4.29 -3.15
N GLY A 135 -14.60 4.89 -3.95
CA GLY A 135 -15.57 5.89 -3.49
C GLY A 135 -16.63 5.36 -2.50
N ALA A 136 -16.67 4.04 -2.27
CA ALA A 136 -17.52 3.41 -1.25
C ALA A 136 -16.83 3.21 0.11
N LEU A 137 -15.58 3.67 0.26
CA LEU A 137 -14.83 3.69 1.53
C LEU A 137 -15.29 4.84 2.45
#